data_AF-A0A3B9YIQ4-F1
#
_entry.id   AF-A0A3B9YIQ4-F1
#
_cell.length_a   1.000
_cell.length_b   1.000
_cell.length_c   1.000
_cell.angle_alpha   90.00
_cell.angle_beta   90.00
_cell.angle_gamma   90.00
#
_symmetry.space_group_name_H-M   'P 1'
#
loop_
_entity.id
_entity.type
_entity.pdbx_description
1 polymer ?
#
loop_
_entity_poly.entity_id
_entity_poly.type
_entity_poly.pdbx_seq_one_letter_code
_entity_poly.pdbx_strand_id
1 'polypeptide(L)' 'ADYYSQPGKLFRLMSPAQQKALFENTARSMGDAPREIKLRHIGNCTEADPAYGHGVAEALGLRTAGSAKA' A
#
# COMPACT_ATOMS: atom_id res chain seq x y z
N ALA A 1 -19.27 1.23 9.04
CA ALA A 1 -18.43 2.24 9.73
C ALA A 1 -17.34 2.68 8.77
N ASP A 2 -16.79 3.89 8.94
CA ASP A 2 -15.70 4.42 8.12
C ASP A 2 -14.34 3.93 8.68
N TYR A 3 -13.66 3.09 7.90
CA TYR A 3 -12.39 2.47 8.29
C TYR A 3 -11.17 3.11 7.63
N TYR A 4 -11.37 3.95 6.61
CA TYR A 4 -10.30 4.32 5.68
C TYR A 4 -9.95 5.81 5.73
N SER A 5 -10.86 6.66 6.21
CA SER A 5 -10.59 8.10 6.24
C SER A 5 -9.43 8.49 7.17
N GLN A 6 -9.36 7.91 8.37
CA GLN A 6 -8.30 8.24 9.33
C GLN A 6 -6.92 7.74 8.87
N PRO A 7 -6.75 6.47 8.43
CA PRO A 7 -5.49 6.01 7.85
C PRO A 7 -5.06 6.81 6.62
N GLY A 8 -5.99 7.16 5.73
CA GLY A 8 -5.71 7.97 4.55
C GLY A 8 -5.22 9.38 4.91
N LYS A 9 -5.85 10.02 5.91
CA LYS A 9 -5.38 11.32 6.43
C LYS A 9 -3.98 11.21 7.03
N LEU A 10 -3.70 10.16 7.82
CA LEU A 10 -2.37 9.95 8.40
C LEU A 10 -1.31 9.75 7.30
N PHE A 11 -1.59 8.93 6.28
CA PHE A 11 -0.69 8.71 5.17
C PHE A 11 -0.34 10.01 4.42
N ARG A 12 -1.34 10.88 4.18
CA ARG A 12 -1.14 12.18 3.53
C ARG A 12 -0.31 13.18 4.34
N LEU A 13 -0.20 12.99 5.65
CA LEU A 13 0.68 13.80 6.52
C LEU A 13 2.13 13.30 6.55
N MET A 14 2.40 12.09 6.05
CA MET A 14 3.75 11.54 6.02
C MET A 14 4.60 12.21 4.94
N SER A 15 5.87 12.47 5.25
CA SER A 15 6.87 12.83 4.25
C SER A 15 7.13 11.69 3.26
N PRO A 16 7.67 11.96 2.05
CA PRO A 16 8.00 10.91 1.08
C PRO A 16 8.92 9.82 1.65
N ALA A 17 9.86 10.18 2.52
CA ALA A 17 10.74 9.22 3.19
C ALA A 17 9.98 8.30 4.16
N GLN A 18 9.03 8.85 4.92
CA GLN A 18 8.17 8.06 5.81
C GLN A 18 7.23 7.14 5.02
N GLN A 19 6.66 7.62 3.91
CA GLN A 19 5.83 6.79 3.03
C GLN A 19 6.64 5.62 2.44
N LYS A 20 7.85 5.88 1.95
CA LYS A 20 8.77 4.82 1.49
C LYS A 20 9.05 3.80 2.59
N ALA A 21 9.39 4.27 3.79
CA ALA A 21 9.62 3.39 4.94
C ALA A 21 8.38 2.55 5.29
N LEU A 22 7.18 3.13 5.23
CA LEU A 22 5.91 2.44 5.43
C LEU A 22 5.74 1.30 4.43
N PHE A 23 5.93 1.56 3.13
CA PHE A 23 5.77 0.53 2.10
C PHE A 23 6.76 -0.63 2.28
N GLU A 24 8.04 -0.31 2.51
CA GLU A 24 9.09 -1.32 2.68
C GLU A 24 8.93 -2.14 3.97
N ASN A 25 8.51 -1.49 5.07
CA ASN A 25 8.20 -2.18 6.32
C ASN A 25 7.01 -3.12 6.15
N THR A 26 5.93 -2.66 5.51
CA THR A 26 4.74 -3.49 5.25
C THR A 26 5.11 -4.70 4.39
N ALA A 27 5.88 -4.52 3.32
CA ALA A 27 6.30 -5.61 2.45
C ALA A 27 7.15 -6.65 3.20
N ARG A 28 8.12 -6.20 4.01
CA ARG A 28 8.93 -7.10 4.86
C ARG A 28 8.07 -7.87 5.85
N SER A 29 7.15 -7.19 6.54
CA SER A 29 6.28 -7.79 7.56
C SER A 29 5.30 -8.81 6.99
N MET A 30 4.90 -8.68 5.73
CA MET A 30 4.04 -9.67 5.08
C MET A 30 4.75 -10.97 4.74
N GLY A 31 6.09 -10.99 4.65
CA GLY A 31 6.88 -12.20 4.44
C GLY A 31 6.33 -13.12 3.35
N ASP A 32 6.12 -14.38 3.71
CA ASP A 32 5.60 -15.46 2.86
C ASP A 32 4.07 -15.56 2.87
N ALA A 33 3.34 -14.56 3.39
CA ALA A 33 1.88 -14.56 3.41
C ALA A 33 1.30 -14.85 2.02
N PRO A 34 0.18 -15.62 1.95
CA PRO A 34 -0.45 -15.98 0.69
C PRO A 34 -0.77 -14.77 -0.18
N ARG A 35 -0.72 -14.95 -1.50
CA ARG A 35 -0.87 -13.85 -2.47
C ARG A 35 -2.19 -13.11 -2.30
N GLU A 36 -3.27 -13.82 -2.03
CA GLU A 36 -4.60 -13.26 -1.80
C GLU A 36 -4.67 -12.38 -0.55
N ILE A 37 -3.88 -12.68 0.49
CA ILE A 37 -3.79 -11.85 1.71
C ILE A 37 -3.04 -10.55 1.40
N LYS A 38 -1.94 -10.64 0.66
CA LYS A 38 -1.18 -9.48 0.18
C LYS A 38 -2.06 -8.57 -0.68
N LEU A 39 -2.81 -9.15 -1.62
CA LEU A 39 -3.76 -8.40 -2.47
C LEU A 39 -4.88 -7.75 -1.65
N ARG A 40 -5.44 -8.44 -0.65
CA ARG A 40 -6.46 -7.87 0.23
C ARG A 40 -5.93 -6.64 0.97
N HIS A 41 -4.71 -6.69 1.50
CA HIS A 41 -4.13 -5.55 2.19
C HIS A 41 -3.84 -4.39 1.23
N ILE A 42 -3.31 -4.67 0.03
CA ILE A 42 -3.15 -3.65 -1.02
C ILE A 42 -4.50 -2.97 -1.28
N GLY A 43 -5.59 -3.74 -1.45
CA GLY A 43 -6.94 -3.20 -1.64
C GLY A 43 -7.35 -2.27 -0.51
N ASN A 44 -7.19 -2.69 0.75
CA ASN A 44 -7.51 -1.84 1.90
C ASN A 44 -6.66 -0.56 1.97
N CYS A 45 -5.37 -0.64 1.59
CA CYS A 45 -4.51 0.53 1.48
C CYS A 45 -4.97 1.48 0.37
N THR A 46 -5.42 0.95 -0.78
CA THR A 46 -5.99 1.75 -1.88
C THR A 46 -7.26 2.47 -1.46
N GLU A 47 -8.14 1.83 -0.69
CA GLU A 47 -9.34 2.46 -0.11
C GLU A 47 -9.00 3.62 0.84
N ALA A 48 -7.88 3.52 1.56
CA ALA A 48 -7.38 4.61 2.40
C ALA A 48 -6.76 5.75 1.58
N ASP A 49 -5.90 5.42 0.61
CA ASP A 49 -5.35 6.36 -0.37
C ASP A 49 -4.78 5.59 -1.59
N PRO A 50 -5.11 5.97 -2.85
CA PRO A 50 -4.59 5.28 -4.03
C PRO A 50 -3.06 5.19 -4.09
N ALA A 51 -2.34 6.23 -3.64
CA ALA A 51 -0.88 6.23 -3.62
C ALA A 51 -0.32 5.29 -2.55
N TYR A 52 -1.05 5.09 -1.44
CA TYR A 52 -0.68 4.13 -0.41
C TYR A 52 -0.77 2.70 -0.95
N GLY A 53 -1.92 2.32 -1.53
CA GLY A 53 -2.09 1.01 -2.14
C GLY A 53 -1.04 0.73 -3.23
N HIS A 54 -0.79 1.71 -4.09
CA HIS A 54 0.23 1.62 -5.13
C HIS A 54 1.63 1.37 -4.55
N GLY A 55 2.07 2.17 -3.58
CA GLY A 55 3.40 2.02 -2.97
C GLY A 55 3.59 0.66 -2.29
N VAL A 56 2.56 0.13 -1.63
CA VAL A 56 2.60 -1.21 -1.05
C VAL A 56 2.66 -2.30 -2.13
N ALA A 57 1.90 -2.16 -3.22
CA ALA A 57 1.95 -3.09 -4.35
C ALA A 57 3.32 -3.12 -5.04
N GLU A 58 3.98 -1.97 -5.17
CA GLU A 58 5.36 -1.86 -5.65
C GLU A 58 6.32 -2.61 -4.74
N ALA A 59 6.28 -2.33 -3.43
CA ALA A 59 7.19 -2.92 -2.46
C ALA A 59 7.03 -4.44 -2.33
N LEU A 60 5.83 -4.97 -2.60
CA LEU A 60 5.55 -6.40 -2.64
C LEU A 60 5.89 -7.07 -3.99
N GLY A 61 6.31 -6.31 -5.01
CA GLY A 61 6.57 -6.83 -6.34
C GLY A 61 5.32 -7.35 -7.06
N LEU A 62 4.13 -6.87 -6.68
CA LEU A 62 2.84 -7.35 -7.19
C LEU A 62 2.23 -6.43 -8.25
N ARG A 63 2.94 -5.37 -8.67
CA ARG A 63 2.54 -4.62 -9.87
C ARG A 63 2.61 -5.53 -11.09
N THR A 64 1.48 -5.65 -11.77
CA THR A 64 1.47 -6.20 -13.12
C THR A 64 2.12 -5.18 -14.07
N ALA A 65 2.93 -5.67 -15.01
CA ALA A 65 3.50 -4.85 -16.08
C ALA A 65 2.35 -4.34 -16.98
N GLY A 66 1.74 -3.21 -16.61
CA GLY A 66 0.59 -2.66 -17.34
C GLY A 66 -0.05 -1.42 -16.71
N SER A 67 0.21 -1.11 -15.43
CA SER A 67 -0.39 0.07 -14.77
C SER A 67 0.37 1.37 -14.95
N ALA A 68 1.47 1.39 -15.70
CA ALA A 68 2.18 2.62 -16.05
C ALA A 68 1.63 3.20 -17.37
N LYS A 69 0.57 4.00 -17.28
CA LYS A 69 0.34 5.27 -18.03
C LYS A 69 -1.12 5.73 -17.93
N ALA A 70 -1.32 6.87 -17.28
CA ALA A 70 -1.85 8.11 -17.86
C ALA A 70 -1.53 9.27 -16.90
#